data_AF-A0A924C2Q4-F1
#
_entry.id   AF-A0A924C2Q4-F1
#
_cell.length_a   1.000
_cell.length_b   1.000
_cell.length_c   1.000
_cell.angle_alpha   90.00
_cell.angle_beta   90.00
_cell.angle_gamma   90.00
#
_symmetry.space_group_name_H-M   'P 1'
#
loop_
_entity.id
_entity.type
_entity.pdbx_description
1 polymer ?
#
loop_
_entity_poly.entity_id
_entity_poly.type
_entity_poly.pdbx_seq_one_letter_code
_entity_poly.pdbx_strand_id
1 'polypeptide(L)' 'AFNSLDGVMGLLRTREAFLAGWVHYLAFDLFTGAWEAETAPAARVPHAVLLFCLFLTFMAGPVGLLTYLVIRALRQRRH' A
#
# COMPACT_ATOMS: atom_id res chain seq x y z
N ALA A 1 15.16 12.79 17.32
CA ALA A 1 14.17 11.69 17.46
C ALA A 1 14.25 10.75 16.25
N PHE A 2 14.22 11.23 15.01
CA PHE A 2 14.33 10.37 13.80
C PHE A 2 15.75 10.23 13.23
N ASN A 3 16.75 10.81 13.88
CA ASN A 3 18.15 10.85 13.43
C ASN A 3 18.98 9.63 13.87
N SER A 4 18.40 8.70 14.63
CA SER A 4 19.03 7.45 15.03
C SER A 4 17.98 6.34 15.15
N LEU A 5 18.40 5.08 14.94
CA LEU A 5 17.53 3.92 15.06
C LEU A 5 16.94 3.82 16.48
N ASP A 6 17.76 4.04 17.51
CA ASP A 6 17.31 4.02 18.91
C ASP A 6 16.26 5.10 19.19
N GLY A 7 16.39 6.28 18.58
CA GLY A 7 15.42 7.35 18.70
C GLY A 7 14.05 6.97 18.11
N VAL A 8 14.04 6.29 16.96
CA VAL A 8 12.81 5.80 16.32
C VAL A 8 12.19 4.64 17.09
N MET A 9 13.01 3.68 17.53
CA MET A 9 12.54 2.58 18.39
C MET A 9 11.94 3.10 19.69
N GLY A 10 12.48 4.19 20.24
CA GLY A 10 11.94 4.86 21.42
C GLY A 10 10.50 5.37 21.23
N LEU A 11 10.11 5.78 20.01
CA LEU A 11 8.77 6.28 19.70
C LEU A 11 7.70 5.17 19.71
N LEU A 12 8.09 3.93 19.43
CA LEU A 12 7.19 2.76 19.37
C LEU A 12 7.33 1.84 20.60
N ARG A 13 7.95 2.34 21.68
CA ARG A 13 8.30 1.53 22.86
C ARG A 13 7.09 1.08 23.68
N THR A 14 5.99 1.84 23.67
CA THR A 14 4.78 1.48 24.40
C THR A 14 3.84 0.65 23.53
N ARG A 15 3.00 -0.19 24.16
CA ARG A 15 2.04 -1.03 23.45
C ARG A 15 1.04 -0.19 22.65
N GLU A 16 0.63 0.95 23.19
CA GLU A 16 -0.32 1.88 22.60
C GLU A 16 0.29 2.58 21.38
N ALA A 17 1.54 3.03 21.49
CA ALA A 17 2.24 3.66 20.38
C ALA A 17 2.51 2.67 19.24
N PHE A 18 2.91 1.45 19.57
CA PHE A 18 3.06 0.38 18.57
C PHE A 18 1.73 0.05 17.90
N LEU A 19 0.65 -0.10 18.66
CA LEU A 19 -0.70 -0.33 18.12
C LEU A 19 -1.13 0.81 17.19
N ALA A 20 -0.93 2.06 17.59
CA ALA A 20 -1.25 3.22 16.76
C ALA A 20 -0.45 3.21 15.44
N GLY A 21 0.85 2.88 15.50
CA GLY A 21 1.68 2.69 14.31
C GLY A 21 1.16 1.55 13.42
N TRP A 22 0.80 0.42 14.01
CA TRP A 22 0.27 -0.74 13.28
C TRP A 22 -1.07 -0.44 12.61
N VAL A 23 -2.01 0.20 13.33
CA VAL A 23 -3.31 0.61 12.80
C VAL A 23 -3.11 1.65 11.69
N HIS A 24 -2.16 2.57 11.83
CA HIS A 24 -1.84 3.52 10.78
C HIS A 24 -1.36 2.83 9.50
N TYR A 25 -0.48 1.82 9.60
CA TYR A 25 -0.07 1.01 8.44
C TYR A 25 -1.25 0.29 7.79
N LEU A 26 -2.09 -0.38 8.57
CA LEU A 26 -3.27 -1.07 8.03
C LEU A 26 -4.27 -0.09 7.36
N ALA A 27 -4.47 1.08 7.95
CA ALA A 27 -5.32 2.12 7.38
C ALA A 27 -4.77 2.63 6.05
N PHE A 28 -3.45 2.79 5.95
CA PHE A 28 -2.76 3.16 4.71
C PHE A 28 -2.92 2.09 3.63
N ASP A 29 -2.73 0.81 3.96
CA ASP A 29 -2.90 -0.30 3.01
C ASP A 29 -4.34 -0.40 2.52
N LEU A 30 -5.33 -0.23 3.42
CA LEU A 30 -6.74 -0.24 3.07
C LEU A 30 -7.13 0.95 2.18
N PHE A 31 -6.65 2.15 2.50
CA PHE A 31 -6.86 3.34 1.69
C PHE A 31 -6.30 3.14 0.27
N THR A 32 -5.07 2.63 0.18
CA THR A 32 -4.40 2.38 -1.09
C THR A 32 -5.13 1.29 -1.89
N GLY A 33 -5.50 0.19 -1.25
CA GLY A 33 -6.25 -0.88 -1.90
C GLY A 33 -7.64 -0.44 -2.39
N ALA A 34 -8.34 0.40 -1.62
CA ALA A 34 -9.60 0.98 -2.07
C ALA A 34 -9.41 1.86 -3.32
N TRP A 35 -8.36 2.67 -3.34
CA TRP A 35 -8.01 3.48 -4.51
C TRP A 35 -7.62 2.63 -5.74
N GLU A 36 -6.89 1.53 -5.55
CA GLU A 36 -6.58 0.58 -6.63
C GLU A 36 -7.88 -0.02 -7.21
N ALA A 37 -8.79 -0.46 -6.35
CA ALA A 37 -10.06 -1.06 -6.75
C ALA A 37 -10.96 -0.06 -7.51
N GLU A 38 -11.00 1.19 -7.07
CA GLU A 38 -11.77 2.25 -7.73
C GLU A 38 -11.19 2.64 -9.09
N THR A 39 -9.86 2.64 -9.23
CA THR A 39 -9.18 3.06 -10.47
C THR A 39 -9.02 1.94 -11.50
N ALA A 40 -9.11 0.68 -11.08
CA ALA A 40 -8.89 -0.50 -11.93
C ALA A 40 -9.84 -0.60 -13.14
N PRO A 41 -11.15 -0.29 -13.02
CA PRO A 41 -12.08 -0.28 -14.16
C PRO A 41 -11.66 0.72 -15.25
N ALA A 42 -11.31 1.95 -14.84
CA ALA A 42 -10.86 2.99 -15.77
C ALA A 42 -9.55 2.61 -16.48
N ALA A 43 -8.66 1.90 -15.78
CA ALA A 43 -7.42 1.36 -16.33
C ALA A 43 -7.60 0.02 -17.07
N ARG A 44 -8.83 -0.51 -17.15
CA ARG A 44 -9.17 -1.83 -17.72
C ARG A 44 -8.28 -2.96 -17.20
N VAL A 45 -7.94 -2.88 -15.91
CA VAL A 45 -7.14 -3.91 -15.23
C VAL A 45 -8.05 -5.12 -14.96
N PRO A 46 -7.67 -6.35 -15.36
CA PRO A 46 -8.45 -7.54 -15.09
C PRO A 46 -8.52 -7.83 -13.59
N HIS A 47 -9.65 -8.35 -13.13
CA HIS A 47 -9.90 -8.59 -11.71
C HIS A 47 -8.83 -9.50 -11.06
N ALA A 48 -8.34 -10.52 -11.76
CA ALA A 48 -7.27 -11.40 -11.24
C ALA A 48 -5.95 -10.66 -11.00
N VAL A 49 -5.61 -9.70 -11.86
CA VAL A 49 -4.40 -8.89 -11.73
C VAL A 49 -4.55 -7.88 -10.60
N LEU A 50 -5.74 -7.27 -10.47
CA LEU A 50 -6.07 -6.41 -9.34
C LEU A 50 -5.95 -7.17 -8.01
N LEU A 51 -6.52 -8.38 -7.91
CA LEU A 51 -6.41 -9.20 -6.69
C LEU A 51 -4.95 -9.48 -6.29
N PHE A 52 -4.09 -9.76 -7.26
CA PHE A 52 -2.66 -9.93 -7.00
C PHE A 52 -2.00 -8.62 -6.50
N CYS A 53 -2.35 -7.47 -7.08
CA CYS A 53 -1.84 -6.18 -6.62
C CYS A 53 -2.31 -5.87 -5.19
N LEU A 54 -3.61 -6.06 -4.90
CA LEU A 54 -4.19 -5.87 -3.57
C LEU A 54 -3.53 -6.77 -2.52
N PHE A 55 -3.25 -8.03 -2.87
CA PHE A 55 -2.51 -8.93 -1.99
C PHE A 55 -1.10 -8.40 -1.69
N LEU A 56 -0.38 -7.93 -2.72
CA LEU A 56 0.93 -7.31 -2.53
C LEU A 56 0.85 -6.01 -1.73
N THR A 57 -0.20 -5.21 -1.89
CA THR A 57 -0.40 -3.96 -1.14
C THR A 57 -0.67 -4.27 0.33
N PHE A 58 -1.43 -5.32 0.64
CA PHE A 58 -1.63 -5.74 2.02
C PHE A 58 -0.37 -6.33 2.68
N MET A 59 0.47 -7.03 1.91
CA MET A 59 1.70 -7.66 2.45
C MET A 59 2.90 -6.72 2.48
N ALA A 60 2.96 -5.81 1.52
CA ALA A 60 4.09 -4.94 1.26
C ALA A 60 3.63 -3.63 0.60
N GLY A 61 2.73 -2.88 1.26
CA GLY A 61 2.11 -1.61 0.83
C GLY A 61 2.69 -0.95 -0.42
N PRO A 62 3.92 -0.39 -0.33
CA PRO A 62 4.54 0.31 -1.46
C PRO A 62 4.78 -0.56 -2.70
N VAL A 63 5.13 -1.84 -2.53
CA VAL A 63 5.42 -2.78 -3.61
C VAL A 63 4.14 -3.10 -4.40
N GLY A 64 3.03 -3.33 -3.71
CA GLY A 64 1.74 -3.59 -4.37
C GLY A 64 1.26 -2.38 -5.17
N LEU A 65 1.32 -1.18 -4.55
CA LEU A 65 0.96 0.07 -5.22
C LEU A 65 1.83 0.33 -6.46
N LEU A 66 3.16 0.18 -6.35
CA LEU A 66 4.08 0.36 -7.47
C LEU A 66 3.78 -0.63 -8.60
N THR A 67 3.51 -1.90 -8.25
CA THR A 67 3.13 -2.93 -9.22
C THR A 67 1.85 -2.54 -9.96
N TYR A 68 0.82 -2.09 -9.23
CA TYR A 68 -0.42 -1.62 -9.80
C TYR A 68 -0.21 -0.40 -10.73
N LEU A 69 0.58 0.58 -10.31
CA LEU A 69 0.90 1.77 -11.10
C LEU A 69 1.60 1.44 -12.41
N VAL A 70 2.57 0.52 -12.40
CA VAL A 70 3.26 0.04 -13.61
C VAL A 70 2.26 -0.63 -14.55
N ILE A 71 1.44 -1.54 -14.04
CA ILE A 71 0.42 -2.26 -14.84
C ILE A 71 -0.57 -1.26 -15.45
N ARG A 72 -1.07 -0.32 -14.65
CA ARG A 72 -1.98 0.75 -15.08
C ARG A 72 -1.33 1.58 -16.20
N ALA A 73 -0.09 2.03 -16.03
CA ALA A 73 0.61 2.84 -17.03
C ALA A 73 0.81 2.06 -18.34
N LEU A 74 1.19 0.79 -18.28
CA LEU A 74 1.37 -0.06 -19.47
C LEU A 74 0.06 -0.29 -20.22
N ARG A 75 -1.06 -0.42 -19.51
CA ARG A 75 -2.39 -0.61 -20.14
C ARG A 75 -2.94 0.69 -20.72
N GLN A 76 -2.69 1.82 -20.08
CA GLN A 76 -3.09 3.14 -20.59
C GLN A 76 -2.32 3.53 -21.86
N ARG A 77 -1.03 3.16 -21.97
CA ARG A 77 -0.20 3.41 -23.18
C ARG A 77 -0.54 2.53 -24.39
N ARG A 78 -1.35 1.48 -24.21
CA ARG A 78 -1.80 0.62 -25.31
C ARG A 78 -3.02 1.19 -26.05
N HIS A 79 -3.47 2.38 -25.66
CA HIS A 79 -4.43 3.23 -26.34
C HIS A 79 -3.72 4.45 -26.92
#